data_AF-A0A3B7AD67-F1
#
_entry.id   AF-A0A3B7AD67-F1
#
_cell.length_a   1.000
_cell.length_b   1.000
_cell.length_c   1.000
_cell.angle_alpha   90.00
_cell.angle_beta   90.00
_cell.angle_gamma   90.00
#
_symmetry.space_group_name_H-M   'P 1'
#
loop_
_entity.id
_entity.type
_entity.pdbx_description
1 polymer ?
#
loop_
_entity_poly.entity_id
_entity_poly.type
_entity_poly.pdbx_seq_one_letter_code
_entity_poly.pdbx_strand_id
1 'polypeptide(L)'
;MSLFLIGALRAIVEMLGWCLLGQGVLYVIAGRKRADNRIYQLFALITSPPRRLLAMLMPGTASPVLIGCITFVVVLMLWLGLAFVRKFL
;
A
#
# COMPACT_ATOMS: atom_id res chain seq x y z
N MET A 1 -19.10 -7.49 -17.13
CA MET A 1 -18.59 -6.22 -16.59
C MET A 1 -17.99 -6.36 -15.19
N SER A 2 -18.61 -7.13 -14.30
CA SER A 2 -18.15 -7.37 -12.91
C SER A 2 -16.73 -7.96 -12.82
N LEU A 3 -16.40 -8.95 -13.66
CA LEU A 3 -15.08 -9.58 -13.67
C LEU A 3 -13.95 -8.63 -14.10
N PHE A 4 -14.21 -7.71 -15.04
CA PHE A 4 -13.25 -6.70 -15.46
C PHE A 4 -12.93 -5.73 -14.31
N LEU A 5 -13.96 -5.29 -13.59
CA LEU A 5 -13.82 -4.38 -12.46
C LEU A 5 -13.00 -5.02 -11.31
N ILE A 6 -13.26 -6.29 -11.01
CA ILE A 6 -12.49 -7.06 -10.01
C ILE A 6 -11.03 -7.21 -10.46
N GLY A 7 -10.79 -7.50 -11.74
CA GLY A 7 -9.45 -7.57 -12.31
C GLY A 7 -8.67 -6.25 -12.21
N ALA A 8 -9.32 -5.14 -12.59
CA ALA A 8 -8.73 -3.81 -12.51
C ALA A 8 -8.40 -3.42 -11.05
N LEU A 9 -9.33 -3.65 -10.12
CA LEU A 9 -9.11 -3.36 -8.71
C LEU A 9 -7.97 -4.20 -8.14
N ARG A 10 -7.89 -5.49 -8.50
CA ARG A 10 -6.78 -6.36 -8.09
C ARG A 10 -5.43 -5.85 -8.60
N ALA A 11 -5.35 -5.41 -9.85
CA ALA A 11 -4.12 -4.87 -10.42
C ALA A 11 -3.66 -3.59 -9.70
N ILE A 12 -4.61 -2.70 -9.36
CA ILE A 12 -4.32 -1.48 -8.57
C ILE A 12 -3.80 -1.85 -7.18
N VAL A 13 -4.47 -2.78 -6.49
CA VAL A 13 -4.06 -3.24 -5.16
C VAL A 13 -2.68 -3.90 -5.20
N GLU A 14 -2.39 -4.70 -6.23
CA GLU A 14 -1.09 -5.35 -6.43
C GLU A 14 0.01 -4.30 -6.65
N MET A 15 -0.22 -3.31 -7.53
CA MET A 15 0.70 -2.19 -7.74
C MET A 15 0.98 -1.41 -6.44
N LEU A 16 -0.06 -1.13 -5.64
CA LEU A 16 0.09 -0.48 -4.34
C LEU A 16 0.93 -1.32 -3.37
N GLY A 17 0.71 -2.63 -3.34
CA GLY A 17 1.51 -3.57 -2.55
C GLY A 17 2.99 -3.52 -2.92
N TRP A 18 3.30 -3.56 -4.22
CA TRP A 18 4.68 -3.42 -4.71
C TRP A 18 5.30 -2.06 -4.39
N CYS A 19 4.54 -0.97 -4.47
CA CYS A 19 5.02 0.36 -4.08
C CYS A 19 5.37 0.43 -2.58
N LEU A 20 4.52 -0.12 -1.72
CA LEU A 20 4.76 -0.17 -0.27
C LEU A 20 5.98 -1.02 0.08
N LEU A 21 6.13 -2.17 -0.58
CA LEU A 21 7.29 -3.04 -0.41
C LEU A 21 8.57 -2.35 -0.91
N GLY A 22 8.51 -1.70 -2.06
CA GLY A 22 9.60 -0.88 -2.60
C GLY A 22 10.01 0.24 -1.64
N GLN A 23 9.06 0.91 -0.98
CA GLN A 23 9.39 1.90 0.06
C GLN A 23 10.04 1.27 1.29
N GLY A 24 9.60 0.08 1.71
CA GLY A 24 10.26 -0.66 2.80
C GLY A 24 11.70 -1.02 2.45
N VAL A 25 11.94 -1.52 1.25
CA VAL A 25 13.30 -1.82 0.75
C VAL A 25 14.14 -0.55 0.68
N LEU A 26 13.63 0.53 0.09
CA LEU A 26 14.31 1.82 0.04
C LEU A 26 14.55 2.41 1.44
N TYR A 27 13.67 2.14 2.40
CA TYR A 27 13.87 2.54 3.79
C TYR A 27 15.07 1.80 4.40
N VAL A 28 15.21 0.49 4.16
CA VAL A 28 16.34 -0.30 4.65
C VAL A 28 17.65 0.14 3.98
N ILE A 29 17.64 0.40 2.67
CA ILE A 29 18.86 0.75 1.92
C ILE A 29 19.29 2.21 2.16
N ALA A 30 18.36 3.18 2.02
CA ALA A 30 18.68 4.60 2.07
C ALA A 30 18.56 5.20 3.49
N GLY A 31 17.95 4.48 4.43
CA GLY A 31 17.80 4.89 5.82
C GLY A 31 17.18 6.29 5.96
N ARG A 32 17.93 7.21 6.56
CA ARG A 32 17.52 8.60 6.84
C ARG A 32 17.50 9.50 5.59
N LYS A 33 18.26 9.18 4.53
CA LYS A 33 18.29 9.96 3.27
C LYS A 33 17.16 9.63 2.30
N ARG A 34 16.25 8.73 2.67
CA ARG A 34 15.09 8.32 1.84
C ARG A 34 14.20 9.48 1.39
N ALA A 35 14.12 10.56 2.16
CA ALA A 35 13.28 11.72 1.84
C ALA A 35 13.75 12.47 0.59
N ASP A 36 15.05 12.40 0.27
CA ASP A 36 15.63 13.04 -0.92
C ASP A 36 15.48 12.17 -2.19
N ASN A 37 15.16 10.88 -2.02
CA ASN A 37 15.03 9.96 -3.12
C ASN A 37 13.70 10.18 -3.88
N ARG A 38 13.80 10.65 -5.13
CA ARG A 38 12.67 10.87 -6.05
C ARG A 38 11.77 9.64 -6.21
N ILE A 39 12.34 8.43 -6.23
CA ILE A 39 11.59 7.17 -6.35
C ILE A 39 10.78 6.91 -5.08
N TYR A 40 11.37 7.15 -3.91
CA TYR A 40 10.66 7.01 -2.64
C TYR A 40 9.49 8.00 -2.54
N GLN A 41 9.69 9.25 -3.00
CA GLN A 41 8.64 10.27 -3.06
C GLN A 41 7.51 9.88 -4.02
N LEU A 42 7.83 9.32 -5.19
CA LEU A 42 6.82 8.83 -6.14
C LEU A 42 5.97 7.72 -5.50
N PHE A 43 6.60 6.72 -4.90
CA PHE A 43 5.86 5.68 -4.19
C PHE A 43 5.08 6.26 -3.00
N ALA A 44 5.58 7.29 -2.32
CA ALA A 44 4.89 7.93 -1.20
C ALA A 44 3.66 8.69 -1.67
N LEU A 45 3.73 9.32 -2.84
CA LEU A 45 2.60 9.99 -3.47
C LEU A 45 1.51 8.98 -3.84
N ILE A 46 1.88 7.90 -4.53
CA ILE A 46 0.96 6.84 -4.96
C ILE A 46 0.31 6.14 -3.77
N THR A 47 1.07 5.89 -2.70
CA THR A 47 0.57 5.23 -1.48
C THR A 47 -0.04 6.19 -0.46
N SER A 48 -0.09 7.49 -0.75
CA SER A 48 -0.63 8.49 0.19
C SER A 48 -2.12 8.33 0.49
N PRO A 49 -3.01 8.00 -0.47
CA PRO A 49 -4.44 7.86 -0.17
C PRO A 49 -4.75 6.72 0.82
N PRO A 50 -4.28 5.47 0.62
CA PRO A 50 -4.58 4.39 1.57
C PRO A 50 -3.91 4.62 2.92
N ARG A 51 -2.72 5.24 2.96
CA ARG A 51 -2.06 5.62 4.22
C ARG A 51 -2.83 6.67 4.99
N ARG A 52 -3.39 7.69 4.32
CA ARG A 52 -4.22 8.71 4.96
C ARG A 52 -5.52 8.13 5.52
N LEU A 53 -6.16 7.24 4.78
CA LEU A 53 -7.37 6.54 5.27
C LEU A 53 -7.07 5.77 6.56
N LEU A 54 -5.95 5.02 6.59
CA LEU A 54 -5.57 4.27 7.79
C LEU A 54 -5.08 5.17 8.92
N ALA A 55 -4.39 6.27 8.62
CA ALA A 55 -4.00 7.25 9.62
C ALA A 55 -5.22 7.93 10.27
N MET A 56 -6.33 8.09 9.55
CA MET A 56 -7.57 8.63 10.08
C MET A 56 -8.32 7.64 10.97
N LEU A 57 -8.15 6.33 10.72
CA LEU A 57 -8.70 5.26 11.55
C LEU A 57 -7.84 4.95 12.78
N MET A 58 -6.55 5.25 12.73
CA MET A 58 -5.62 5.06 13.84
C MET A 58 -5.53 6.29 14.76
N PRO A 59 -5.25 6.08 16.06
CA PRO A 59 -5.00 7.20 16.97
C PRO A 59 -3.75 7.99 16.54
N GLY A 60 -3.79 9.31 16.69
CA GLY A 60 -2.75 10.24 16.22
C GLY A 60 -1.34 10.06 16.82
N THR A 61 -1.15 9.10 17.73
CA THR A 61 0.14 8.71 18.31
C THR A 61 0.86 7.61 17.54
N ALA A 62 0.25 7.04 16.50
CA ALA A 62 0.86 5.95 15.72
C ALA A 62 2.09 6.42 14.94
N SER A 63 3.19 5.66 15.05
CA SER A 63 4.42 5.93 14.29
C SER A 63 4.17 5.84 12.77
N PRO A 64 4.76 6.73 11.94
CA PRO A 64 4.63 6.68 10.49
C PRO A 64 5.04 5.32 9.88
N VAL A 65 5.98 4.62 10.52
CA VAL A 65 6.42 3.28 10.11
C VAL A 65 5.31 2.26 10.36
N LEU A 66 4.64 2.32 11.51
CA LEU A 66 3.55 1.42 11.87
C LEU A 66 2.36 1.61 10.93
N ILE A 67 1.98 2.86 10.63
CA ILE A 67 0.93 3.17 9.66
C ILE A 67 1.28 2.59 8.29
N GLY A 68 2.54 2.71 7.85
CA GLY A 68 3.03 2.09 6.61
C GLY A 68 2.90 0.56 6.60
N CYS A 69 3.33 -0.11 7.67
CA CYS A 69 3.21 -1.56 7.82
C CYS A 69 1.74 -2.02 7.82
N ILE A 70 0.88 -1.33 8.55
CA ILE A 70 -0.56 -1.66 8.60
C ILE A 70 -1.20 -1.43 7.23
N THR A 71 -0.81 -0.37 6.52
CA THR A 71 -1.26 -0.15 5.14
C THR A 71 -0.88 -1.31 4.24
N PHE A 72 0.33 -1.83 4.36
CA PHE A 72 0.75 -3.00 3.60
C PHE A 72 -0.09 -4.23 3.92
N VAL A 73 -0.32 -4.53 5.20
CA VAL A 73 -1.14 -5.67 5.63
C VAL A 73 -2.58 -5.55 5.11
N VAL A 74 -3.18 -4.35 5.18
CA VAL A 74 -4.54 -4.10 4.68
C VAL A 74 -4.61 -4.26 3.16
N VAL A 75 -3.65 -3.71 2.41
CA VAL A 75 -3.56 -3.88 0.96
C VAL A 75 -3.40 -5.36 0.58
N LEU A 76 -2.58 -6.10 1.33
CA LEU A 76 -2.38 -7.54 1.12
C LEU A 76 -3.66 -8.33 1.39
N MET A 77 -4.39 -8.01 2.48
CA MET A 77 -5.69 -8.60 2.75
C MET A 77 -6.72 -8.29 1.67
N LEU A 78 -6.78 -7.05 1.17
CA LEU A 78 -7.65 -6.68 0.05
C LEU A 78 -7.32 -7.50 -1.20
N TRP A 79 -6.05 -7.68 -1.51
CA TRP A 79 -5.60 -8.47 -2.66
C TRP A 79 -6.04 -9.93 -2.56
N LEU A 80 -5.88 -10.55 -1.38
CA LEU A 80 -6.33 -11.91 -1.09
C LEU A 80 -7.86 -12.02 -1.14
N GLY A 81 -8.58 -11.07 -0.53
CA GLY A 81 -10.04 -11.02 -0.55
C GLY A 81 -10.58 -10.93 -1.97
N LEU A 82 -9.99 -10.08 -2.82
CA LEU A 82 -10.34 -10.01 -4.24
C LEU A 82 -10.03 -11.32 -4.99
N ALA A 83 -8.93 -12.00 -4.65
CA ALA A 83 -8.61 -13.31 -5.22
C ALA A 83 -9.70 -14.34 -4.89
N PHE A 84 -10.17 -14.33 -3.64
CA PHE A 84 -11.20 -15.23 -3.14
C PHE A 84 -12.55 -14.94 -3.80
N VAL A 85 -12.95 -13.68 -3.87
CA VAL A 85 -14.20 -13.25 -4.53
C VAL A 85 -14.18 -13.65 -6.01
N ARG A 86 -13.05 -13.49 -6.70
CA ARG A 86 -12.91 -13.96 -8.09
C ARG A 86 -13.01 -15.48 -8.23
N LYS A 87 -12.64 -16.25 -7.21
CA LYS A 87 -12.74 -17.72 -7.23
C LYS A 87 -14.18 -18.21 -6.99
N PHE A 88 -14.98 -17.43 -6.27
CA PHE A 88 -16.38 -17.75 -5.94
C PHE A 88 -17.40 -17.22 -6.94
N LEU A 89 -17.04 -16.22 -7.75
CA LEU A 89 -17.81 -15.69 -8.89
C LEU A 89 -17.48 -16.41 -10.19
#